data_AF-A0A7V9B7I6-F1
#
_entry.id   AF-A0A7V9B7I6-F1
#
_cell.length_a   1.000
_cell.length_b   1.000
_cell.length_c   1.000
_cell.angle_alpha   90.00
_cell.angle_beta   90.00
_cell.angle_gamma   90.00
#
_symmetry.space_group_name_H-M   'P 1'
#
loop_
_entity.id
_entity.type
_entity.pdbx_description
1 polymer ?
#
loop_
_entity_poly.entity_id
_entity_poly.type
_entity_poly.pdbx_seq_one_letter_code
_entity_poly.pdbx_strand_id
1 'polypeptide(L)' 'MHTTNYHDTFIEVAEDCPVSIAEPPPRKEGKATVANIEYDTISAQPYRHTSDDVVFNVYATRNDIADADLTAQR' A
#
# COMPACT_ATOMS: atom_id res chain seq x y z
N MET A 1 -10.84 -15.29 -9.99
CA MET A 1 -9.91 -14.74 -8.99
C MET A 1 -9.23 -13.56 -9.67
N HIS A 2 -9.38 -12.36 -9.14
CA HIS A 2 -8.78 -11.15 -9.71
C HIS A 2 -7.64 -10.71 -8.80
N THR A 3 -6.50 -10.38 -9.39
CA THR A 3 -5.31 -9.87 -8.69
C THR A 3 -5.08 -8.42 -9.10
N THR A 4 -4.48 -7.65 -8.20
CA THR A 4 -3.99 -6.28 -8.42
C THR A 4 -2.49 -6.26 -8.69
N ASN A 5 -1.85 -7.44 -8.78
CA ASN A 5 -0.44 -7.56 -9.10
C ASN A 5 -0.22 -7.34 -10.60
N TYR A 6 0.72 -6.45 -10.91
CA TYR A 6 1.20 -6.26 -12.27
C TYR A 6 2.38 -7.19 -12.54
N HIS A 7 2.43 -7.76 -13.74
CA HIS A 7 3.52 -8.61 -14.21
C HIS A 7 4.10 -8.02 -15.49
N ASP A 8 5.42 -7.98 -15.62
CA ASP A 8 6.16 -7.46 -16.78
C ASP A 8 5.66 -6.09 -17.28
N THR A 9 5.22 -5.24 -16.33
CA THR A 9 4.62 -3.93 -16.61
C THR A 9 5.45 -2.83 -15.95
N PHE A 10 5.83 -1.83 -16.74
CA PHE A 10 6.43 -0.60 -16.24
C PHE A 10 5.35 0.48 -16.12
N ILE A 11 5.24 1.10 -14.94
CA ILE A 11 4.28 2.18 -14.68
C ILE A 11 5.05 3.50 -14.74
N GLU A 12 4.78 4.29 -15.77
CA GLU A 12 5.40 5.60 -15.97
C GLU A 12 4.56 6.72 -15.32
N VAL A 13 5.20 7.83 -15.00
CA VAL A 13 4.53 9.06 -14.57
C VAL A 13 3.78 9.66 -15.78
N ALA A 14 2.54 10.10 -15.58
CA ALA A 14 1.75 10.71 -16.64
C ALA A 14 2.39 12.02 -17.16
N GLU A 15 2.25 12.28 -18.46
CA GLU A 15 2.82 13.47 -19.13
C GLU A 15 2.32 14.81 -18.57
N ASP A 16 1.11 14.82 -18.02
CA ASP A 16 0.45 15.99 -17.43
C ASP A 16 0.69 16.15 -15.92
N CYS A 17 1.55 15.33 -15.32
CA CYS A 17 1.89 15.43 -13.91
C CYS A 17 2.56 16.79 -13.61
N PRO A 18 1.97 17.64 -12.74
CA PRO A 18 2.47 18.99 -12.51
C PRO A 18 3.74 19.03 -11.64
N VAL A 19 4.17 17.89 -11.10
CA VAL A 19 5.29 17.78 -10.15
C VAL A 19 6.33 16.78 -10.64
N SER A 20 7.60 17.09 -10.38
CA SER A 20 8.76 16.26 -10.73
C SER A 20 9.29 15.43 -9.56
N ILE A 21 8.84 15.70 -8.34
CA ILE A 21 9.30 15.06 -7.11
C ILE A 21 8.08 14.58 -6.32
N ALA A 22 8.13 13.32 -5.88
CA ALA A 22 7.10 12.76 -5.02
C ALA A 22 7.29 13.18 -3.56
N GLU A 23 6.19 13.26 -2.82
CA GLU A 23 6.19 13.59 -1.40
C GLU A 23 5.51 12.46 -0.59
N PRO A 24 6.00 12.16 0.64
CA PRO A 24 5.30 11.27 1.54
C PRO A 24 3.89 11.78 1.85
N PRO A 25 2.90 10.89 2.04
CA PRO A 25 1.55 11.30 2.36
C PRO A 25 1.53 12.06 3.70
N PRO A 26 0.86 13.22 3.78
CA PRO A 26 0.83 14.02 5.00
C PRO A 26 0.15 13.24 6.13
N ARG A 27 0.66 13.40 7.34
CA ARG A 27 0.06 12.83 8.56
C ARG A 27 -0.73 13.91 9.28
N LYS A 28 -2.01 13.62 9.56
CA LYS A 28 -2.87 14.45 10.41
C LYS A 28 -2.98 13.82 11.79
N GLU A 29 -3.33 14.62 12.79
CA GLU A 29 -3.66 14.08 14.11
C GLU A 29 -4.85 13.10 14.00
N GLY A 30 -4.73 11.94 14.65
CA GLY A 30 -5.73 10.88 14.61
C GLY A 30 -5.26 9.60 13.92
N LYS A 31 -6.20 8.85 13.33
CA LYS A 31 -5.90 7.56 12.69
C LYS A 31 -5.16 7.77 11.37
N ALA A 32 -4.20 6.89 11.08
CA ALA A 32 -3.49 6.86 9.81
C ALA A 32 -4.48 6.67 8.65
N THR A 33 -4.27 7.43 7.57
CA THR A 33 -5.04 7.23 6.34
C THR A 33 -4.57 5.99 5.59
N VAL A 34 -5.37 5.52 4.62
CA VAL A 34 -4.97 4.41 3.73
C VAL A 34 -3.60 4.69 3.08
N ALA A 35 -3.41 5.89 2.53
CA ALA A 35 -2.14 6.28 1.92
C ALA A 35 -0.97 6.23 2.90
N ASN A 36 -1.18 6.62 4.17
CA ASN A 36 -0.14 6.49 5.19
C ASN A 36 0.21 5.02 5.46
N ILE A 37 -0.79 4.14 5.58
CA ILE A 37 -0.58 2.71 5.85
C ILE A 37 0.17 2.04 4.68
N GLU A 38 -0.23 2.32 3.43
CA GLU A 38 0.44 1.80 2.24
C GLU A 38 1.89 2.28 2.16
N TYR A 39 2.09 3.60 2.31
CA TYR A 39 3.42 4.20 2.28
C TYR A 39 4.32 3.61 3.37
N ASP A 40 3.85 3.51 4.61
CA ASP A 40 4.62 2.97 5.73
C ASP A 40 4.97 1.50 5.51
N THR A 41 4.02 0.70 5.01
CA THR A 41 4.23 -0.73 4.73
C THR A 41 5.30 -0.94 3.66
N ILE A 42 5.21 -0.21 2.55
CA ILE A 42 6.13 -0.35 1.41
C ILE A 42 7.51 0.23 1.75
N SER A 43 7.56 1.40 2.39
CA SER A 43 8.82 2.08 2.70
C SER A 43 9.62 1.36 3.79
N ALA A 44 8.96 0.71 4.75
CA ALA A 44 9.63 -0.06 5.80
C ALA A 44 10.30 -1.33 5.25
N GLN A 45 9.72 -1.95 4.22
CA GLN A 45 10.21 -3.21 3.64
C GLN A 45 10.11 -3.18 2.11
N PRO A 46 11.00 -2.43 1.42
CA PRO A 46 10.97 -2.29 -0.02
C PRO A 46 11.00 -3.65 -0.74
N TYR A 47 10.13 -3.82 -1.74
CA TYR A 47 10.03 -5.02 -2.59
C TYR A 47 9.69 -6.33 -1.87
N ARG A 48 9.27 -6.29 -0.61
CA ARG A 48 8.86 -7.48 0.13
C ARG A 48 7.43 -7.91 -0.19
N HIS A 49 6.53 -6.95 -0.33
CA HIS A 49 5.09 -7.18 -0.43
C HIS A 49 4.62 -7.08 -1.87
N THR A 50 3.65 -7.92 -2.25
CA THR A 50 2.91 -7.77 -3.51
C THR A 50 1.85 -6.67 -3.40
N SER A 51 1.29 -6.20 -4.51
CA SER A 51 0.18 -5.23 -4.49
C SER A 51 -1.01 -5.78 -3.71
N ASP A 52 -1.34 -7.06 -3.91
CA ASP A 52 -2.42 -7.71 -3.17
C ASP A 52 -2.14 -7.75 -1.66
N ASP A 53 -0.89 -8.03 -1.26
CA ASP A 53 -0.49 -7.99 0.16
C ASP A 53 -0.68 -6.61 0.78
N VAL A 54 -0.29 -5.56 0.05
CA VAL A 54 -0.41 -4.17 0.54
C VAL A 54 -1.88 -3.80 0.71
N VAL A 55 -2.72 -4.08 -0.29
CA VAL A 55 -4.17 -3.83 -0.24
C VAL A 55 -4.82 -4.62 0.90
N PHE A 56 -4.43 -5.88 1.09
CA PHE A 56 -4.95 -6.70 2.19
C PHE A 56 -4.49 -6.18 3.56
N ASN A 57 -3.23 -5.78 3.70
CA ASN A 57 -2.71 -5.20 4.95
C ASN A 57 -3.46 -3.93 5.34
N VAL A 58 -3.82 -3.06 4.38
CA VAL A 58 -4.67 -1.89 4.64
C VAL A 58 -6.03 -2.32 5.18
N TYR A 59 -6.68 -3.28 4.53
CA TYR A 59 -7.98 -3.80 4.98
C TYR A 59 -7.88 -4.35 6.41
N ALA A 60 -6.89 -5.20 6.68
CA ALA A 60 -6.72 -5.82 7.98
C ALA A 60 -6.43 -4.79 9.08
N THR A 61 -5.55 -3.82 8.81
CA THR A 61 -5.22 -2.72 9.73
C THR A 61 -6.45 -1.88 10.06
N ARG A 62 -7.31 -1.61 9.07
CA ARG A 62 -8.52 -0.80 9.29
C ARG A 62 -9.62 -1.52 10.07
N ASN A 63 -9.59 -2.85 10.09
CA ASN A 63 -10.57 -3.69 10.77
C ASN A 63 -10.02 -4.33 12.06
N ASP A 64 -8.83 -3.90 12.51
CA ASP A 64 -8.16 -4.41 13.71
C ASP A 64 -8.02 -5.95 13.73
N ILE A 65 -7.78 -6.55 12.57
CA ILE A 65 -7.60 -8.01 12.42
C ILE A 65 -6.20 -8.39 12.92
N ALA A 66 -6.12 -9.40 13.79
CA ALA A 66 -4.85 -9.86 14.34
C ALA A 66 -3.98 -10.61 13.29
N ASP A 67 -2.66 -10.47 13.38
CA ASP A 67 -1.69 -11.09 12.46
C ASP A 67 -1.82 -12.62 12.31
N ALA A 68 -2.24 -13.31 13.37
CA ALA A 68 -2.50 -14.74 13.32
C ALA A 68 -3.69 -15.08 12.39
N ASP A 69 -4.71 -14.22 12.35
CA ASP A 69 -5.88 -14.36 11.50
C ASP A 69 -5.60 -13.86 10.06
N LEU A 70 -4.62 -12.98 9.86
CA LEU A 70 -4.15 -12.52 8.54
C LEU A 70 -3.58 -13.68 7.70
N THR A 71 -2.81 -14.59 8.32
CA THR A 71 -2.15 -15.68 7.59
C THR A 71 -3.15 -16.71 7.06
N ALA A 72 -4.29 -16.87 7.73
CA ALA A 72 -5.37 -17.77 7.32
C ALA A 72 -6.28 -17.19 6.22
N GLN A 73 -6.21 -15.87 5.99
CA GLN A 73 -7.08 -15.13 5.05
C GLN A 73 -6.37 -14.66 3.76
N ARG A 74 -5.04 -14.79 3.69
CA ARG A 74 -4.24 -14.60 2.48
C ARG A 74 -4.37 -15.80 1.55
#